data_AF-A0AAD4FTD9-F1
#
_entry.id   AF-A0AAD4FTD9-F1
#
_cell.length_a   1.000
_cell.length_b   1.000
_cell.length_c   1.000
_cell.angle_alpha   90.00
_cell.angle_beta   90.00
_cell.angle_gamma   90.00
#
_symmetry.space_group_name_H-M   'P 1'
#
loop_
_entity.id
_entity.type
_entity.pdbx_description
1 polymer ?
#
loop_
_entity_poly.entity_id
_entity_poly.type
_entity_poly.pdbx_seq_one_letter_code
_entity_poly.pdbx_strand_id
1 'polypeptide(L)'
;MTLQSGLKKFALVFTFITLAAGSCVWLLGASAHHAGASLMVFGLWGYLLGLAVFQRNMKNIAIAILVFFIYGGLAFSLLSYQPNISWSSHFFGMAAGLLSAYLFKNK
;
A
#
# COMPACT_ATOMS: atom_id res chain seq x y z
N MET A 1 -11.44 -5.29 3.65
CA MET A 1 -11.26 -5.86 5.01
C MET A 1 -10.45 -4.97 5.96
N THR A 2 -10.33 -3.67 5.68
CA THR A 2 -9.73 -2.66 6.58
C THR A 2 -10.66 -2.23 7.74
N LEU A 3 -11.95 -2.54 7.64
CA LEU A 3 -12.97 -2.29 8.66
C LEU A 3 -12.90 -3.23 9.87
N GLN A 4 -12.28 -4.41 9.77
CA GLN A 4 -12.28 -5.39 10.87
C GLN A 4 -11.44 -4.98 12.10
N SER A 5 -10.63 -3.94 11.96
CA SER A 5 -9.86 -3.33 13.05
C SER A 5 -10.45 -2.03 13.59
N GLY A 6 -11.65 -1.65 13.13
CA GLY A 6 -12.31 -0.39 13.46
C GLY A 6 -11.91 0.76 12.54
N LEU A 7 -12.85 1.68 12.28
CA LEU A 7 -12.69 2.88 11.44
C LEU A 7 -11.43 3.68 11.80
N LYS A 8 -11.06 3.70 13.08
CA LYS A 8 -9.84 4.35 13.59
C LYS A 8 -8.58 3.80 12.96
N LYS A 9 -8.43 2.47 12.85
CA LYS A 9 -7.23 1.86 12.28
C LYS A 9 -7.15 2.08 10.78
N PHE A 10 -8.29 2.01 10.09
CA PHE A 10 -8.35 2.36 8.68
C PHE A 10 -7.93 3.81 8.45
N ALA A 11 -8.51 4.76 9.20
CA ALA A 11 -8.14 6.17 9.10
C ALA A 11 -6.65 6.41 9.39
N LEU A 12 -6.11 5.73 10.41
CA LEU A 12 -4.70 5.82 10.77
C LEU A 12 -3.79 5.31 9.64
N VAL A 13 -4.07 4.12 9.10
CA VAL A 13 -3.31 3.54 7.98
C VAL A 13 -3.42 4.42 6.73
N PHE A 14 -4.63 4.87 6.41
CA PHE A 14 -4.91 5.73 5.26
C PHE A 14 -4.12 7.05 5.37
N THR A 15 -4.20 7.74 6.50
CA THR A 15 -3.46 8.99 6.74
C THR A 15 -1.95 8.75 6.71
N PHE A 16 -1.47 7.67 7.32
CA PHE A 16 -0.04 7.33 7.28
C PHE A 16 0.46 7.10 5.85
N ILE A 17 -0.25 6.30 5.05
CA ILE A 17 0.12 6.06 3.64
C ILE A 17 0.13 7.38 2.87
N THR A 18 -0.90 8.22 3.05
CA THR A 18 -1.04 9.49 2.35
C THR A 18 0.14 10.41 2.63
N LEU A 19 0.51 10.57 3.90
CA LEU A 19 1.59 11.46 4.30
C LEU A 19 2.95 10.86 3.95
N ALA A 20 3.24 9.61 4.33
CA ALA A 20 4.54 9.00 4.12
C ALA A 20 4.86 8.81 2.63
N ALA A 21 3.94 8.18 1.87
CA ALA A 21 4.16 7.99 0.44
C ALA A 21 4.08 9.32 -0.32
N GLY A 22 3.16 10.21 0.05
CA GLY A 22 3.03 11.54 -0.57
C GLY A 22 4.29 12.38 -0.41
N SER A 23 4.90 12.40 0.78
CA SER A 23 6.19 13.08 1.01
C SER A 23 7.33 12.46 0.20
N CYS A 24 7.43 11.13 0.13
CA CYS A 24 8.45 10.48 -0.69
C CYS A 24 8.28 10.78 -2.18
N VAL A 25 7.04 10.75 -2.68
CA VAL A 25 6.72 11.09 -4.07
C VAL A 25 7.01 12.56 -4.38
N TRP A 26 6.73 13.48 -3.45
CA TRP A 26 7.03 14.90 -3.62
C TRP A 26 8.54 15.19 -3.68
N LEU A 27 9.34 14.52 -2.83
CA LEU A 27 10.79 14.73 -2.75
C LEU A 27 11.57 13.99 -3.85
N LEU A 28 11.12 12.80 -4.24
CA LEU A 28 11.88 11.87 -5.09
C LEU A 28 11.20 11.58 -6.44
N GLY A 29 9.93 11.96 -6.61
CA GLY A 29 9.21 11.82 -7.87
C GLY A 29 9.59 12.96 -8.81
N ALA A 30 10.19 12.59 -9.95
CA ALA A 30 10.40 13.51 -11.08
C ALA A 30 9.10 14.25 -11.46
N SER A 31 9.21 15.35 -12.20
CA SER A 31 8.19 16.35 -12.58
C SER A 31 6.91 15.78 -13.25
N ALA A 32 6.16 14.95 -12.54
CA ALA A 32 5.14 14.06 -13.07
C ALA A 32 3.96 14.03 -12.10
N HIS A 33 2.74 14.37 -12.59
CA HIS A 33 1.47 14.41 -11.87
C HIS A 33 1.43 13.57 -10.56
N HIS A 34 1.69 14.25 -9.44
CA HIS A 34 1.88 13.65 -8.12
C HIS A 34 0.56 13.28 -7.40
N ALA A 35 -0.59 13.49 -8.05
CA ALA A 35 -1.92 13.32 -7.46
C ALA A 35 -2.69 12.21 -8.14
N GLY A 36 -2.80 11.05 -7.48
CA GLY A 36 -3.60 9.94 -7.99
C GLY A 36 -4.10 9.04 -6.89
N ALA A 37 -5.35 8.58 -7.02
CA ALA A 37 -5.94 7.56 -6.17
C ALA A 37 -5.10 6.25 -6.16
N SER A 38 -4.27 6.04 -7.19
CA SER A 38 -3.37 4.89 -7.30
C SER A 38 -2.39 4.78 -6.13
N LEU A 39 -1.89 5.89 -5.57
CA LEU A 39 -1.03 5.86 -4.37
C LEU A 39 -1.71 5.10 -3.22
N MET A 40 -2.99 5.39 -3.01
CA MET A 40 -3.77 4.74 -1.95
C MET A 40 -4.08 3.28 -2.29
N VAL A 41 -4.36 2.97 -3.56
CA VAL A 41 -4.59 1.59 -4.01
C VAL A 41 -3.36 0.72 -3.73
N PHE A 42 -2.17 1.16 -4.15
CA PHE A 42 -0.93 0.44 -3.90
C PHE A 42 -0.58 0.35 -2.42
N GLY A 43 -0.83 1.41 -1.64
CA GLY A 43 -0.59 1.37 -0.19
C GLY A 43 -1.52 0.45 0.57
N LEU A 44 -2.81 0.43 0.26
CA LEU A 44 -3.75 -0.51 0.88
C LEU A 44 -3.48 -1.95 0.46
N TRP A 45 -3.09 -2.15 -0.81
CA TRP A 45 -2.65 -3.46 -1.30
C TRP A 45 -1.42 -3.96 -0.55
N GLY A 46 -0.38 -3.12 -0.42
CA GLY A 46 0.82 -3.41 0.36
C GLY A 46 0.53 -3.64 1.84
N TYR A 47 -0.39 -2.89 2.44
CA TYR A 47 -0.81 -3.10 3.82
C TYR A 47 -1.42 -4.49 4.04
N LEU A 48 -2.34 -4.92 3.17
CA LEU A 48 -3.00 -6.22 3.29
C LEU A 48 -2.02 -7.39 3.08
N LEU A 49 -1.12 -7.28 2.12
CA LEU A 49 -0.04 -8.27 1.92
C LEU A 49 0.92 -8.29 3.12
N GLY A 50 1.29 -7.11 3.64
CA GLY A 50 2.13 -6.98 4.82
C GLY A 50 1.49 -7.62 6.06
N LEU A 51 0.18 -7.50 6.26
CA LEU A 51 -0.51 -8.15 7.39
C LEU A 51 -0.37 -9.68 7.36
N ALA A 52 -0.39 -10.31 6.18
CA ALA A 52 -0.13 -11.74 6.07
C ALA A 52 1.32 -12.09 6.45
N VAL A 53 2.29 -11.29 6.00
CA VAL A 53 3.71 -11.49 6.29
C VAL A 53 4.03 -11.28 7.79
N PHE A 54 3.50 -10.22 8.40
CA PHE A 54 3.91 -9.76 9.72
C PHE A 54 3.05 -10.24 10.88
N GLN A 55 1.75 -10.53 10.67
CA GLN A 55 0.88 -11.11 11.71
C GLN A 55 0.72 -12.62 11.59
N ARG A 56 0.90 -13.19 10.39
CA ARG A 56 0.91 -14.65 10.14
C ARG A 56 -0.30 -15.43 10.66
N ASN A 57 -1.44 -14.77 10.85
CA ASN A 57 -2.69 -15.44 11.20
C ASN A 57 -3.41 -15.93 9.92
N MET A 58 -4.17 -17.03 10.04
CA MET A 58 -4.79 -17.68 8.88
C MET A 58 -5.76 -16.77 8.13
N LYS A 59 -6.45 -15.88 8.84
CA LYS A 59 -7.37 -14.90 8.25
C LYS A 59 -6.62 -13.96 7.30
N ASN A 60 -5.53 -13.33 7.76
CA ASN A 60 -4.75 -12.40 6.96
C ASN A 60 -4.09 -13.09 5.76
N ILE A 61 -3.60 -14.32 5.95
CA ILE A 61 -3.03 -15.11 4.84
C ILE A 61 -4.09 -15.37 3.77
N ALA A 62 -5.29 -15.83 4.15
CA ALA A 62 -6.38 -16.05 3.22
C ALA A 62 -6.79 -14.76 2.48
N ILE A 63 -6.87 -13.64 3.20
CA ILE A 63 -7.17 -12.32 2.61
C ILE A 63 -6.09 -11.90 1.63
N ALA A 64 -4.82 -12.03 2.02
CA ALA A 64 -3.70 -11.64 1.17
C ALA A 64 -3.64 -12.49 -0.10
N ILE A 65 -3.89 -13.81 0.00
CA ILE A 65 -4.00 -14.70 -1.16
C ILE A 65 -5.12 -14.21 -2.09
N LEU A 66 -6.32 -14.01 -1.56
CA LEU A 66 -7.46 -13.54 -2.35
C LEU A 66 -7.18 -12.20 -3.05
N VAL A 67 -6.65 -11.23 -2.30
CA VAL A 67 -6.31 -9.89 -2.80
C VAL A 67 -5.17 -9.96 -3.82
N PHE A 68 -4.19 -10.84 -3.63
CA PHE A 68 -3.12 -11.07 -4.59
C PHE A 68 -3.64 -11.69 -5.88
N PHE A 69 -4.61 -12.59 -5.85
CA PHE A 69 -5.20 -13.14 -7.08
C PHE A 69 -6.07 -12.11 -7.82
N ILE A 70 -6.91 -11.35 -7.10
CA ILE A 70 -7.80 -10.35 -7.72
C ILE A 70 -7.01 -9.15 -8.24
N TYR A 71 -6.02 -8.69 -7.48
CA TYR A 71 -5.26 -7.46 -7.76
C TYR A 71 -3.79 -7.74 -8.13
N GLY A 72 -3.42 -8.99 -8.44
CA GLY A 72 -2.05 -9.37 -8.80
C GLY A 72 -1.52 -8.63 -10.02
N GLY A 73 -2.43 -8.17 -10.89
CA GLY A 73 -2.13 -7.25 -11.99
C GLY A 73 -1.35 -5.99 -11.56
N LEU A 74 -1.55 -5.51 -10.33
CA LEU A 74 -0.83 -4.36 -9.78
C LEU A 74 0.68 -4.61 -9.69
N ALA A 75 1.11 -5.86 -9.49
CA ALA A 75 2.53 -6.22 -9.44
C ALA A 75 3.24 -5.91 -10.76
N PHE A 76 2.59 -6.11 -11.91
CA PHE A 76 3.18 -5.79 -13.22
C PHE A 76 3.44 -4.29 -13.39
N SER A 77 2.62 -3.45 -12.76
CA SER A 77 2.84 -2.00 -12.78
C SER A 77 4.06 -1.58 -11.94
N LEU A 78 4.49 -2.40 -10.99
CA LEU A 78 5.77 -2.20 -10.27
C LEU A 78 6.96 -2.71 -11.08
N LEU A 79 6.79 -3.75 -11.88
CA LEU A 79 7.86 -4.36 -12.69
C LEU A 79 8.19 -3.55 -13.95
N SER A 80 7.19 -2.93 -14.58
CA SER A 80 7.37 -2.10 -15.77
C SER A 80 7.61 -0.64 -15.38
N TYR A 81 8.88 -0.27 -15.21
CA TYR A 81 9.27 1.10 -14.87
C TYR A 81 8.89 2.08 -16.00
N GLN A 82 8.01 3.04 -15.67
CA GLN A 82 7.64 4.14 -16.56
C GLN A 82 8.07 5.47 -15.91
N PRO A 83 9.16 6.11 -16.39
CA PRO A 83 9.79 7.24 -15.71
C PRO A 83 8.93 8.50 -15.59
N ASN A 84 7.83 8.61 -16.34
CA ASN A 84 7.09 9.85 -16.55
C ASN A 84 5.61 9.75 -16.15
N ILE A 85 5.33 9.48 -14.86
CA ILE A 85 4.01 9.54 -14.18
C ILE A 85 3.47 8.15 -13.80
N SER A 86 3.19 8.00 -12.49
CA SER A 86 2.57 6.88 -11.77
C SER A 86 3.49 5.85 -11.10
N TRP A 87 4.66 5.50 -11.67
CA TRP A 87 5.47 4.43 -11.08
C TRP A 87 5.99 4.76 -9.67
N SER A 88 6.53 5.96 -9.47
CA SER A 88 7.01 6.40 -8.14
C SER A 88 5.89 6.35 -7.10
N SER A 89 4.68 6.77 -7.46
CA SER A 89 3.50 6.71 -6.58
C SER A 89 3.09 5.28 -6.25
N HIS A 90 3.22 4.33 -7.19
CA HIS A 90 2.94 2.92 -6.95
C HIS A 90 3.96 2.31 -5.99
N PHE A 91 5.24 2.58 -6.23
CA PHE A 91 6.34 2.07 -5.40
C PHE A 91 6.26 2.61 -3.97
N PHE A 92 6.20 3.94 -3.82
CA PHE A 92 6.15 4.55 -2.48
C PHE A 92 4.83 4.26 -1.76
N GLY A 93 3.71 4.14 -2.51
CA GLY A 93 2.44 3.66 -1.97
C GLY A 93 2.60 2.27 -1.36
N MET A 94 3.06 1.29 -2.14
CA MET A 94 3.30 -0.09 -1.70
C MET A 94 4.23 -0.14 -0.47
N ALA A 95 5.34 0.60 -0.50
CA ALA A 95 6.31 0.66 0.59
C ALA A 95 5.70 1.21 1.89
N ALA A 96 4.96 2.33 1.81
CA ALA A 96 4.26 2.89 2.96
C ALA A 96 3.18 1.94 3.50
N GLY A 97 2.50 1.22 2.60
CA GLY A 97 1.56 0.15 2.94
C GLY A 97 2.20 -0.95 3.78
N LEU A 98 3.29 -1.54 3.30
CA LEU A 98 4.06 -2.57 4.01
C LEU A 98 4.57 -2.05 5.37
N LEU A 99 5.09 -0.82 5.39
CA LEU A 99 5.58 -0.20 6.62
C LEU A 99 4.44 0.01 7.63
N SER A 100 3.27 0.47 7.19
CA SER A 100 2.10 0.64 8.05
C SER A 100 1.60 -0.70 8.62
N ALA A 101 1.71 -1.80 7.86
CA ALA A 101 1.37 -3.14 8.33
C ALA A 101 2.37 -3.61 9.41
N TYR A 102 3.65 -3.29 9.24
CA TYR A 102 4.66 -3.59 10.25
C TYR A 102 4.47 -2.77 11.54
N LEU A 103 4.23 -1.46 11.41
CA LEU A 103 4.11 -0.53 12.55
C LEU A 103 2.80 -0.69 13.33
N PHE A 104 1.69 -0.88 12.62
CA PHE A 104 0.36 -0.90 13.22
C PHE A 104 -0.21 -2.31 13.33
N LYS A 105 0.58 -3.37 13.15
CA LYS A 105 0.09 -4.72 13.47
C LYS A 105 -0.32 -4.78 14.94
N ASN A 106 -1.52 -5.27 15.19
CA ASN A 106 -1.85 -5.73 16.55
C ASN A 106 -1.05 -7.01 16.79
N LYS A 107 -0.56 -7.20 18.02
CA LYS A 107 -0.07 -8.51 18.46
C LYS A 107 -1.23 -9.50 18.51
#